data_AF-A0A8T4YVY1-F1
#
_entry.id   AF-A0A8T4YVY1-F1
#
_cell.length_a   1.000
_cell.length_b   1.000
_cell.length_c   1.000
_cell.angle_alpha   90.00
_cell.angle_beta   90.00
_cell.angle_gamma   90.00
#
_symmetry.space_group_name_H-M   'P 1'
#
loop_
_entity.id
_entity.type
_entity.pdbx_description
1 polymer ?
#
loop_
_entity_poly.entity_id
_entity_poly.type
_entity_poly.pdbx_seq_one_letter_code
_entity_poly.pdbx_strand_id
1 'polypeptide(L)'
;MGFDFPVEAICEGTTNIIVPRLEAFKRGAWDYAPSRAPVFYNPLMKPCRDIAVLALQSYQEIVGREIRVSEPLAGCGVRGIRFAREVRGVSTVHLNDINAKACELARYNVRLNNLEGRVFISNEDANLFLSRHAAPLQRFDFIDIDPFGSPVPYIDSAVRALKDGGLLALTSTDLATLCGVYPRVALRKYGGLSLKTEYSHEIAVRLVAGCLAMMAAKHDIGIKVIFSHSASHCIRLYALIEYGAKRADSSINNMGYLLHCPKCLHREPLQEILPMKCALKCPECGSTLKAAGPLWLGKIIDKAFCLLMERNLGNFKYLDDGVARLIMFAKDEADAPITYYVIDKICERISIPTPPIGEVIDIIGGMGFKAFRTHFHTRGIRTDAPASVVVKAVKEAAERRRQNSLT
;
A
#
# COMPACT_ATOMS: atom_id res chain seq x y z
N MET A 1 20.91 30.11 9.05
CA MET A 1 19.82 29.54 8.22
C MET A 1 19.81 30.31 6.92
N GLY A 2 19.76 29.65 5.77
CA GLY A 2 19.84 30.34 4.47
C GLY A 2 19.19 29.55 3.36
N PHE A 3 17.99 29.01 3.59
CA PHE A 3 17.16 28.54 2.48
C PHE A 3 16.53 29.76 1.82
N ASP A 4 16.46 29.78 0.49
CA ASP A 4 15.85 30.86 -0.28
C ASP A 4 14.31 30.82 -0.29
N PHE A 5 13.72 30.04 0.62
CA PHE A 5 12.27 29.89 0.78
C PHE A 5 11.87 29.77 2.26
N PRO A 6 10.62 30.13 2.62
CA PRO A 6 10.13 30.01 4.00
C PRO A 6 10.10 28.57 4.48
N VAL A 7 10.64 28.35 5.68
CA VAL A 7 10.66 27.06 6.35
C VAL A 7 10.05 27.14 7.76
N GLU A 8 9.69 25.98 8.29
CA GLU A 8 9.23 25.81 9.66
C GLU A 8 9.80 24.52 10.27
N ALA A 9 9.94 24.52 11.59
CA ALA A 9 10.35 23.34 12.35
C ALA A 9 9.11 22.57 12.77
N ILE A 10 9.14 21.25 12.58
CA ILE A 10 8.11 20.33 13.05
C ILE A 10 8.75 19.12 13.73
N CYS A 11 7.95 18.39 14.49
CA CYS A 11 8.32 17.09 15.03
C CYS A 11 7.39 16.03 14.42
N GLU A 12 7.95 14.99 13.80
CA GLU A 12 7.21 13.83 13.33
C GLU A 12 7.85 12.55 13.90
N GLY A 13 7.04 11.75 14.59
CA GLY A 13 7.54 10.63 15.37
C GLY A 13 8.38 11.16 16.54
N THR A 14 9.66 10.79 16.57
CA THR A 14 10.62 11.37 17.53
C THR A 14 11.59 12.34 16.87
N THR A 15 11.38 12.62 15.58
CA THR A 15 12.36 13.29 14.72
C THR A 15 12.00 14.75 14.51
N ASN A 16 12.92 15.65 14.83
CA ASN A 16 12.79 17.07 14.54
C ASN A 16 13.28 17.35 13.14
N ILE A 17 12.48 18.02 12.31
CA ILE A 17 12.85 18.34 10.93
C ILE A 17 12.41 19.75 10.56
N ILE A 18 13.19 20.35 9.66
CA ILE A 18 12.81 21.56 8.94
C ILE A 18 12.13 21.16 7.64
N VAL A 19 10.95 21.74 7.42
CA VAL A 19 10.15 21.54 6.20
C VAL A 19 9.78 22.90 5.61
N PRO A 20 9.42 22.96 4.32
CA PRO A 20 8.87 24.18 3.74
C PRO A 20 7.57 24.57 4.44
N ARG A 21 7.42 25.87 4.75
CA ARG A 21 6.21 26.39 5.39
C ARG A 21 5.08 26.44 4.37
N LEU A 22 4.21 25.43 4.38
CA LEU A 22 3.22 25.21 3.32
C LEU A 22 2.24 26.38 3.14
N GLU A 23 1.88 27.09 4.21
CA GLU A 23 1.01 28.27 4.15
C GLU A 23 1.58 29.38 3.26
N ALA A 24 2.91 29.50 3.16
CA ALA A 24 3.55 30.50 2.31
C ALA A 24 3.39 30.22 0.80
N PHE A 25 2.94 29.02 0.42
CA PHE A 25 2.80 28.58 -0.97
C PHE A 25 1.35 28.41 -1.43
N LYS A 26 0.36 28.68 -0.56
CA LYS A 26 -1.06 28.71 -0.93
C LYS A 26 -1.41 30.01 -1.64
N ARG A 27 -2.18 29.94 -2.73
CA ARG A 27 -2.85 31.11 -3.33
C ARG A 27 -4.30 31.28 -2.87
N GLY A 28 -4.85 30.29 -2.16
CA GLY A 28 -6.21 30.29 -1.64
C GLY A 28 -6.51 29.02 -0.84
N ALA A 29 -7.71 28.92 -0.28
CA ALA A 29 -8.11 27.78 0.58
C ALA A 29 -8.20 26.44 -0.19
N TRP A 30 -8.39 26.48 -1.50
CA TRP A 30 -8.51 25.31 -2.40
C TRP A 30 -7.17 24.74 -2.88
N ASP A 31 -6.05 25.41 -2.59
CA ASP A 31 -4.74 25.02 -3.12
C ASP A 31 -4.12 23.85 -2.34
N TYR A 32 -3.73 22.80 -3.08
CA TYR A 32 -2.89 21.73 -2.54
C TYR A 32 -1.41 22.16 -2.46
N ALA A 33 -1.10 22.90 -1.40
CA ALA A 33 0.20 23.53 -1.13
C ALA A 33 1.44 22.63 -1.27
N PRO A 34 1.43 21.33 -0.86
CA PRO A 34 2.64 20.49 -0.89
C PRO A 34 3.30 20.39 -2.26
N SER A 35 2.51 20.31 -3.34
CA SER A 35 3.01 20.18 -4.72
C SER A 35 3.70 21.44 -5.26
N ARG A 36 3.56 22.58 -4.57
CA ARG A 36 4.04 23.88 -5.02
C ARG A 36 5.26 24.38 -4.27
N ALA A 37 5.55 23.78 -3.11
CA ALA A 37 6.72 24.12 -2.33
C ALA A 37 8.01 23.73 -3.09
N PRO A 38 9.11 24.50 -2.95
CA PRO A 38 10.39 24.20 -3.61
C PRO A 38 11.00 22.85 -3.23
N VAL A 39 10.60 22.31 -2.08
CA VAL A 39 10.90 20.95 -1.62
C VAL A 39 9.58 20.32 -1.20
N PHE A 40 9.38 19.03 -1.48
CA PHE A 40 8.13 18.40 -1.10
C PHE A 40 8.11 17.96 0.36
N TYR A 41 7.00 18.25 1.03
CA TYR A 41 6.61 17.66 2.30
C TYR A 41 5.08 17.66 2.39
N ASN A 42 4.48 16.50 2.66
CA ASN A 42 3.04 16.39 2.90
C ASN A 42 2.78 15.86 4.33
N PRO A 43 2.19 16.67 5.23
CA PRO A 43 1.84 16.23 6.58
C PRO A 43 0.76 15.13 6.59
N LEU A 44 -0.11 15.05 5.58
CA LEU A 44 -1.14 14.01 5.47
C LEU A 44 -0.55 12.59 5.27
N MET A 45 0.74 12.51 4.90
CA MET A 45 1.46 11.26 4.73
C MET A 45 2.12 10.77 6.03
N LYS A 46 1.93 11.45 7.17
CA LYS A 46 2.46 11.01 8.47
C LYS A 46 2.03 9.56 8.82
N PRO A 47 0.74 9.16 8.77
CA PRO A 47 0.36 7.77 9.06
C PRO A 47 1.04 6.76 8.14
N CYS A 48 1.30 7.17 6.89
CA CYS A 48 1.98 6.34 5.91
C CYS A 48 3.47 6.14 6.28
N ARG A 49 4.15 7.18 6.76
CA ARG A 49 5.54 7.11 7.27
C ARG A 49 5.63 6.34 8.58
N ASP A 50 4.66 6.54 9.46
CA ASP A 50 4.50 5.81 10.74
C ASP A 50 4.41 4.29 10.52
N ILE A 51 3.54 3.86 9.61
CA ILE A 51 3.42 2.44 9.23
C ILE A 51 4.72 1.90 8.62
N ALA A 52 5.44 2.71 7.82
CA ALA A 52 6.70 2.29 7.23
C ALA A 52 7.81 2.10 8.27
N VAL A 53 7.89 2.96 9.29
CA VAL A 53 8.82 2.79 10.43
C VAL A 53 8.51 1.48 11.16
N LEU A 54 7.23 1.22 11.44
CA LEU A 54 6.78 -0.02 12.10
C LEU A 54 7.08 -1.27 11.27
N ALA A 55 6.83 -1.22 9.96
CA ALA A 55 7.11 -2.31 9.03
C ALA A 55 8.61 -2.57 8.94
N LEU A 56 9.44 -1.51 8.88
CA LEU A 56 10.90 -1.64 8.81
C LEU A 56 11.48 -2.23 10.11
N GLN A 57 10.99 -1.82 11.29
CA GLN A 57 11.38 -2.43 12.57
C GLN A 57 11.04 -3.92 12.61
N SER A 58 9.84 -4.29 12.13
CA SER A 58 9.41 -5.69 12.09
C SER A 58 10.24 -6.51 11.11
N TYR A 59 10.58 -5.96 9.95
CA TYR A 59 11.49 -6.59 9.01
C TYR A 59 12.91 -6.75 9.57
N GLN A 60 13.44 -5.72 10.25
CA GLN A 60 14.77 -5.79 10.86
C GLN A 60 14.88 -6.92 11.88
N GLU A 61 13.83 -7.15 12.68
CA GLU A 61 13.77 -8.27 13.63
C GLU A 61 13.75 -9.64 12.94
N ILE A 62 13.09 -9.77 11.78
CA ILE A 62 13.13 -11.00 10.97
C ILE A 62 14.54 -11.25 10.43
N VAL A 63 15.21 -10.19 9.97
CA VAL A 63 16.57 -10.28 9.43
C VAL A 63 17.60 -10.58 10.51
N GLY A 64 17.40 -10.12 11.75
CA GLY A 64 18.23 -10.47 12.90
C GLY A 64 19.66 -9.93 12.85
N ARG A 65 19.94 -8.96 11.98
CA ARG A 65 21.24 -8.27 11.88
C ARG A 65 21.04 -6.80 11.53
N GLU A 66 22.15 -6.07 11.44
CA GLU A 66 22.12 -4.71 10.94
C GLU A 66 21.72 -4.66 9.45
N ILE A 67 20.95 -3.64 9.08
CA ILE A 67 20.39 -3.45 7.74
C ILE A 67 20.76 -2.11 7.12
N ARG A 68 20.93 -2.13 5.81
CA ARG A 68 21.22 -0.97 4.97
C ARG A 68 19.99 -0.57 4.17
N VAL A 69 19.57 0.69 4.33
CA VAL A 69 18.26 1.20 3.90
C VAL A 69 18.44 2.27 2.84
N SER A 70 17.53 2.36 1.87
CA SER A 70 17.49 3.46 0.91
C SER A 70 16.10 4.08 0.73
N GLU A 71 16.09 5.39 0.54
CA GLU A 71 14.95 6.17 0.07
C GLU A 71 15.40 6.99 -1.17
N PRO A 72 15.13 6.49 -2.39
CA PRO A 72 15.65 7.12 -3.61
C PRO A 72 14.97 8.44 -4.02
N LEU A 73 13.81 8.76 -3.43
CA LEU A 73 13.00 9.96 -3.70
C LEU A 73 12.66 10.66 -2.37
N ALA A 74 13.69 11.21 -1.72
CA ALA A 74 13.63 11.54 -0.30
C ALA A 74 12.91 12.85 0.05
N GLY A 75 12.72 13.78 -0.89
CA GLY A 75 12.21 15.12 -0.59
C GLY A 75 13.05 15.79 0.51
N CYS A 76 12.40 16.24 1.59
CA CYS A 76 13.11 16.83 2.74
C CYS A 76 13.85 15.80 3.63
N GLY A 77 13.82 14.52 3.29
CA GLY A 77 14.50 13.42 4.00
C GLY A 77 13.75 12.86 5.21
N VAL A 78 12.51 13.32 5.47
CA VAL A 78 11.75 12.97 6.68
C VAL A 78 11.71 11.46 6.96
N ARG A 79 11.42 10.65 5.94
CA ARG A 79 11.20 9.21 6.11
C ARG A 79 12.50 8.48 6.44
N GLY A 80 13.56 8.67 5.65
CA GLY A 80 14.81 7.98 5.88
C GLY A 80 15.56 8.47 7.13
N ILE A 81 15.40 9.74 7.51
CA ILE A 81 15.90 10.25 8.80
C ILE A 81 15.16 9.56 9.95
N ARG A 82 13.83 9.40 9.85
CA ARG A 82 13.05 8.61 10.82
C ARG A 82 13.49 7.15 10.85
N PHE A 83 13.81 6.52 9.72
CA PHE A 83 14.37 5.16 9.71
C PHE A 83 15.69 5.07 10.49
N ALA A 84 16.63 5.99 10.26
CA ALA A 84 17.91 6.01 10.98
C ALA A 84 17.77 6.27 12.48
N ARG A 85 16.80 7.11 12.87
CA ARG A 85 16.60 7.55 14.25
C ARG A 85 15.73 6.61 15.07
N GLU A 86 14.69 6.04 14.46
CA GLU A 86 13.60 5.36 15.18
C GLU A 86 13.70 3.84 15.09
N VAL A 87 14.32 3.29 14.03
CA VAL A 87 14.41 1.84 13.83
C VAL A 87 15.74 1.31 14.35
N ARG A 88 15.67 0.32 15.24
CA ARG A 88 16.85 -0.36 15.78
C ARG A 88 17.49 -1.24 14.71
N GLY A 89 18.81 -1.34 14.70
CA GLY A 89 19.54 -2.17 13.74
C GLY A 89 19.65 -1.60 12.32
N VAL A 90 19.18 -0.38 12.05
CA VAL A 90 19.53 0.31 10.78
C VAL A 90 20.95 0.85 10.89
N SER A 91 21.91 0.27 10.16
CA SER A 91 23.31 0.73 10.22
C SER A 91 23.49 2.03 9.44
N THR A 92 23.03 2.02 8.19
CA THR A 92 23.20 3.13 7.25
C THR A 92 21.93 3.37 6.44
N VAL A 93 21.64 4.65 6.19
CA VAL A 93 20.53 5.10 5.33
C VAL A 93 21.10 5.91 4.17
N HIS A 94 20.67 5.59 2.96
CA HIS A 94 21.05 6.30 1.75
C HIS A 94 19.84 7.01 1.15
N LEU A 95 19.85 8.33 1.25
CA LEU A 95 18.84 9.21 0.66
C LEU A 95 19.32 9.70 -0.70
N ASN A 96 18.38 9.83 -1.62
CA ASN A 96 18.60 10.48 -2.91
C ASN A 96 17.42 11.39 -3.23
N ASP A 97 17.67 12.48 -3.92
CA ASP A 97 16.63 13.25 -4.59
C ASP A 97 17.23 13.94 -5.82
N ILE A 98 16.46 14.11 -6.89
CA ILE A 98 16.93 14.81 -8.09
C ILE A 98 16.97 16.34 -7.87
N ASN A 99 16.17 16.86 -6.94
CA ASN A 99 16.12 18.27 -6.61
C ASN A 99 17.24 18.66 -5.62
N ALA A 100 18.20 19.47 -6.08
CA ALA A 100 19.32 19.93 -5.27
C ALA A 100 18.87 20.62 -3.96
N LYS A 101 17.78 21.40 -3.98
CA LYS A 101 17.22 22.05 -2.78
C LYS A 101 16.69 21.03 -1.76
N ALA A 102 16.13 19.93 -2.25
CA ALA A 102 15.65 18.83 -1.41
C ALA A 102 16.84 18.16 -0.71
N CYS A 103 17.93 17.89 -1.44
CA CYS A 103 19.17 17.37 -0.87
C CYS A 103 19.81 18.32 0.16
N GLU A 104 19.82 19.63 -0.10
CA GLU A 104 20.31 20.63 0.86
C GLU A 104 19.49 20.64 2.16
N LEU A 105 18.16 20.64 2.04
CA LEU A 105 17.27 20.58 3.19
C LEU A 105 17.42 19.25 3.96
N ALA A 106 17.52 18.13 3.25
CA ALA A 106 17.78 16.82 3.85
C ALA A 106 19.12 16.81 4.60
N ARG A 107 20.20 17.40 4.05
CA ARG A 107 21.51 17.50 4.74
C ARG A 107 21.40 18.33 6.00
N TYR A 108 20.63 19.41 5.98
CA TYR A 108 20.36 20.20 7.18
C TYR A 108 19.61 19.37 8.23
N ASN A 109 18.57 18.63 7.82
CA ASN A 109 17.80 17.79 8.73
C ASN A 109 18.63 16.64 9.31
N VAL A 110 19.54 16.03 8.53
CA VAL A 110 20.47 15.01 9.04
C VAL A 110 21.34 15.58 10.16
N ARG A 111 21.90 16.78 9.97
CA ARG A 111 22.70 17.49 10.99
C ARG A 111 21.90 17.83 12.22
N LEU A 112 20.68 18.34 12.04
CA LEU A 112 19.75 18.66 13.13
C LEU A 112 19.48 17.45 14.04
N ASN A 113 19.57 16.23 13.50
CA ASN A 113 19.35 14.99 14.23
C ASN A 113 20.64 14.28 14.66
N ASN A 114 21.82 14.88 14.45
CA ASN A 114 23.14 14.28 14.72
C ASN A 114 23.34 12.91 14.04
N LEU A 115 22.89 12.77 12.80
CA LEU A 115 22.96 11.52 12.04
C LEU A 115 24.04 11.54 10.94
N GLU A 116 24.96 12.51 11.01
CA GLU A 116 26.15 12.55 10.18
C GLU A 116 26.97 11.26 10.38
N GLY A 117 27.42 10.64 9.29
CA GLY A 117 28.12 9.35 9.31
C GLY A 117 27.22 8.11 9.28
N ARG A 118 25.90 8.24 9.50
CA ARG A 118 24.92 7.15 9.32
C ARG A 118 23.97 7.39 8.15
N VAL A 119 23.66 8.66 7.85
CA VAL A 119 22.78 9.03 6.74
C VAL A 119 23.58 9.71 5.64
N PHE A 120 23.57 9.12 4.44
CA PHE A 120 24.28 9.61 3.27
C PHE A 120 23.27 10.17 2.25
N ILE A 121 23.59 11.32 1.65
CA ILE A 121 22.69 12.02 0.72
C ILE A 121 23.37 12.18 -0.63
N SER A 122 22.68 11.76 -1.68
CA SER A 122 23.05 11.93 -3.09
C SER A 122 22.05 12.83 -3.81
N ASN A 123 22.50 13.46 -4.90
CA ASN A 123 21.66 14.30 -5.76
C ASN A 123 21.71 13.78 -7.19
N GLU A 124 20.95 12.73 -7.46
CA GLU A 124 20.97 11.99 -8.73
C GLU A 124 19.54 11.65 -9.17
N ASP A 125 19.38 11.30 -10.44
CA ASP A 125 18.19 10.56 -10.86
C ASP A 125 18.11 9.22 -10.09
N ALA A 126 16.90 8.86 -9.63
CA ALA A 126 16.70 7.70 -8.78
C ALA A 126 17.11 6.38 -9.45
N ASN A 127 16.92 6.24 -10.77
CA ASN A 127 17.34 5.02 -11.49
C ASN A 127 18.85 4.93 -11.63
N LEU A 128 19.54 6.07 -11.87
CA LEU A 128 21.00 6.14 -11.85
C LEU A 128 21.55 5.76 -10.47
N PHE A 129 21.03 6.38 -9.42
CA PHE A 129 21.41 6.13 -8.04
C PHE A 129 21.24 4.65 -7.65
N LEU A 130 20.06 4.07 -7.95
CA LEU A 130 19.79 2.66 -7.66
C LEU A 130 20.69 1.72 -8.47
N SER A 131 20.95 2.05 -9.75
CA SER A 131 21.80 1.22 -10.60
C SER A 131 23.25 1.19 -10.12
N ARG A 132 23.76 2.27 -9.50
CA ARG A 132 25.08 2.29 -8.84
C ARG A 132 25.17 1.31 -7.67
N HIS A 133 24.04 0.95 -7.05
CA HIS A 133 23.97 0.04 -5.91
C HIS A 133 23.55 -1.40 -6.29
N ALA A 134 23.40 -1.69 -7.59
CA ALA A 134 23.01 -3.02 -8.06
C ALA A 134 24.13 -4.08 -8.00
N ALA A 135 25.38 -3.64 -7.81
CA ALA A 135 26.54 -4.53 -7.72
C ALA A 135 26.51 -5.37 -6.41
N PRO A 136 27.05 -6.60 -6.44
CA PRO A 136 27.22 -7.40 -5.22
C PRO A 136 27.88 -6.60 -4.09
N LEU A 137 27.48 -6.89 -2.84
CA LEU A 137 27.93 -6.20 -1.61
C LEU A 137 27.48 -4.72 -1.46
N GLN A 138 27.01 -4.07 -2.52
CA GLN A 138 26.54 -2.69 -2.46
C GLN A 138 25.02 -2.56 -2.30
N ARG A 139 24.28 -3.66 -2.54
CA ARG A 139 22.81 -3.73 -2.48
C ARG A 139 22.25 -3.38 -1.10
N PHE A 140 20.99 -2.97 -1.11
CA PHE A 140 20.22 -2.62 0.08
C PHE A 140 19.46 -3.82 0.64
N ASP A 141 19.22 -3.78 1.95
CA ASP A 141 18.29 -4.69 2.63
C ASP A 141 16.85 -4.20 2.53
N PHE A 142 16.66 -2.88 2.40
CA PHE A 142 15.35 -2.27 2.28
C PHE A 142 15.40 -1.04 1.37
N ILE A 143 14.40 -0.89 0.49
CA ILE A 143 14.22 0.28 -0.38
C ILE A 143 12.77 0.76 -0.27
N ASP A 144 12.55 2.05 -0.02
CA ASP A 144 11.23 2.70 -0.07
C ASP A 144 11.12 3.62 -1.30
N ILE A 145 10.30 3.22 -2.27
CA ILE A 145 10.00 3.97 -3.50
C ILE A 145 8.69 4.74 -3.28
N ASP A 146 8.80 6.04 -2.98
CA ASP A 146 7.67 6.93 -2.68
C ASP A 146 7.60 8.14 -3.64
N PRO A 147 7.21 7.94 -4.92
CA PRO A 147 7.18 9.02 -5.91
C PRO A 147 5.82 9.74 -5.97
N PHE A 148 5.80 10.83 -6.72
CA PHE A 148 4.55 11.39 -7.24
C PHE A 148 3.95 10.50 -8.32
N GLY A 149 2.70 10.10 -8.12
CA GLY A 149 1.98 9.24 -9.04
C GLY A 149 2.38 7.77 -8.93
N SER A 150 3.14 7.28 -9.91
CA SER A 150 3.35 5.85 -10.13
C SER A 150 4.77 5.41 -9.77
N PRO A 151 4.95 4.28 -9.06
CA PRO A 151 6.28 3.73 -8.74
C PRO A 151 6.92 2.97 -9.90
N VAL A 152 6.15 2.61 -10.94
CA VAL A 152 6.59 1.76 -12.05
C VAL A 152 7.95 2.16 -12.65
N PRO A 153 8.25 3.46 -12.90
CA PRO A 153 9.51 3.84 -13.52
C PRO A 153 10.78 3.47 -12.72
N TYR A 154 10.64 3.14 -11.44
CA TYR A 154 11.77 2.87 -10.53
C TYR A 154 11.84 1.40 -10.08
N ILE A 155 10.80 0.60 -10.35
CA ILE A 155 10.69 -0.78 -9.84
C ILE A 155 11.86 -1.65 -10.32
N ASP A 156 12.21 -1.58 -11.61
CA ASP A 156 13.28 -2.43 -12.18
C ASP A 156 14.63 -2.18 -11.48
N SER A 157 15.03 -0.92 -11.37
CA SER A 157 16.27 -0.53 -10.70
C SER A 157 16.25 -0.88 -9.21
N ALA A 158 15.09 -0.74 -8.54
CA ALA A 158 14.95 -1.11 -7.14
C ALA A 158 15.10 -2.61 -6.91
N VAL A 159 14.50 -3.46 -7.77
CA VAL A 159 14.65 -4.92 -7.70
C VAL A 159 16.11 -5.33 -7.83
N ARG A 160 16.85 -4.75 -8.81
CA ARG A 160 18.28 -5.05 -9.01
C ARG A 160 19.17 -4.56 -7.85
N ALA A 161 18.75 -3.51 -7.14
CA ALA A 161 19.48 -2.91 -6.03
C ALA A 161 19.17 -3.56 -4.66
N LEU A 162 18.22 -4.50 -4.58
CA LEU A 162 17.89 -5.23 -3.36
C LEU A 162 18.67 -6.54 -3.25
N LYS A 163 19.09 -6.89 -2.03
CA LYS A 163 19.63 -8.22 -1.71
C LYS A 163 18.53 -9.29 -1.82
N ASP A 164 18.94 -10.56 -1.89
CA ASP A 164 18.02 -11.68 -1.68
C ASP A 164 17.42 -11.60 -0.26
N GLY A 165 16.11 -11.81 -0.15
CA GLY A 165 15.32 -11.57 1.06
C GLY A 165 15.11 -10.09 1.38
N GLY A 166 15.56 -9.17 0.52
CA GLY A 166 15.41 -7.72 0.69
C GLY A 166 13.95 -7.27 0.62
N LEU A 167 13.59 -6.24 1.39
CA LEU A 167 12.24 -5.71 1.46
C LEU A 167 12.07 -4.46 0.57
N LEU A 168 11.15 -4.53 -0.39
CA LEU A 168 10.73 -3.40 -1.21
C LEU A 168 9.42 -2.82 -0.69
N ALA A 169 9.42 -1.53 -0.35
CA ALA A 169 8.22 -0.75 -0.13
C ALA A 169 7.91 0.10 -1.37
N LEU A 170 6.69 0.02 -1.88
CA LEU A 170 6.21 0.81 -3.02
C LEU A 170 5.01 1.65 -2.60
N THR A 171 5.05 2.94 -2.95
CA THR A 171 3.91 3.84 -2.82
C THR A 171 3.39 4.22 -4.20
N SER A 172 2.06 4.26 -4.35
CA SER A 172 1.41 4.78 -5.53
C SER A 172 0.31 5.77 -5.15
N THR A 173 0.41 6.99 -5.63
CA THR A 173 -0.61 8.04 -5.52
C THR A 173 -1.44 8.20 -6.81
N ASP A 174 -1.16 7.41 -7.85
CA ASP A 174 -1.94 7.34 -9.11
C ASP A 174 -3.28 6.58 -8.95
N LEU A 175 -4.09 7.00 -7.97
CA LEU A 175 -5.33 6.32 -7.61
C LEU A 175 -6.39 6.37 -8.72
N ALA A 176 -6.50 7.48 -9.46
CA ALA A 176 -7.47 7.58 -10.54
C ALA A 176 -7.26 6.47 -11.59
N THR A 177 -6.00 6.23 -11.97
CA THR A 177 -5.62 5.15 -12.88
C THR A 177 -5.93 3.78 -12.27
N LEU A 178 -5.43 3.53 -11.06
CA LEU A 178 -5.53 2.22 -10.43
C LEU A 178 -6.95 1.83 -9.99
N CYS A 179 -7.81 2.81 -9.68
CA CYS A 179 -9.18 2.59 -9.20
C CYS A 179 -10.25 2.64 -10.32
N GLY A 180 -9.83 2.49 -11.57
CA GLY A 180 -10.74 2.27 -12.70
C GLY A 180 -11.29 3.52 -13.39
N VAL A 181 -10.78 4.73 -13.10
CA VAL A 181 -11.14 5.95 -13.86
C VAL A 181 -10.49 5.91 -15.25
N TYR A 182 -9.25 5.43 -15.33
CA TYR A 182 -8.49 5.35 -16.60
C TYR A 182 -7.93 3.93 -16.87
N PRO A 183 -8.76 2.92 -17.19
CA PRO A 183 -8.32 1.53 -17.36
C PRO A 183 -7.23 1.32 -18.43
N ARG A 184 -7.26 2.08 -19.52
CA ARG A 184 -6.21 2.02 -20.57
C ARG A 184 -4.87 2.57 -20.08
N VAL A 185 -4.88 3.54 -19.17
CA VAL A 185 -3.66 4.05 -18.53
C VAL A 185 -3.14 3.02 -17.54
N ALA A 186 -4.02 2.33 -16.82
CA ALA A 186 -3.64 1.25 -15.91
C ALA A 186 -2.96 0.11 -16.67
N LEU A 187 -3.53 -0.31 -17.80
CA LEU A 187 -2.93 -1.32 -18.67
C LEU A 187 -1.55 -0.90 -19.16
N ARG A 188 -1.39 0.35 -19.62
CA ARG A 188 -0.11 0.85 -20.13
C ARG A 188 0.97 0.93 -19.05
N LYS A 189 0.63 1.38 -17.83
CA LYS A 189 1.59 1.59 -16.75
C LYS A 189 1.86 0.31 -15.94
N TYR A 190 0.82 -0.41 -15.55
CA TYR A 190 0.89 -1.52 -14.59
C TYR A 190 0.75 -2.90 -15.24
N GLY A 191 0.48 -2.97 -16.55
CA GLY A 191 0.33 -4.23 -17.27
C GLY A 191 -1.02 -4.93 -17.09
N GLY A 192 -1.98 -4.29 -16.39
CA GLY A 192 -3.31 -4.86 -16.16
C GLY A 192 -4.43 -3.81 -16.19
N LEU A 193 -5.63 -4.23 -16.58
CA LEU A 193 -6.83 -3.39 -16.57
C LEU A 193 -7.31 -3.16 -15.13
N SER A 194 -7.49 -1.90 -14.76
CA SER A 194 -8.21 -1.53 -13.54
C SER A 194 -9.72 -1.59 -13.75
N LEU A 195 -10.45 -1.76 -12.65
CA LEU A 195 -11.90 -1.80 -12.66
C LEU A 195 -12.47 -0.94 -11.53
N LYS A 196 -13.46 -0.12 -11.87
CA LYS A 196 -14.15 0.74 -10.91
C LYS A 196 -15.17 -0.09 -10.13
N THR A 197 -14.84 -0.46 -8.89
CA THR A 197 -15.70 -1.18 -7.95
C THR A 197 -15.55 -0.59 -6.54
N GLU A 198 -16.38 -1.06 -5.61
CA GLU A 198 -16.30 -0.75 -4.18
C GLU A 198 -15.00 -1.24 -3.52
N TYR A 199 -14.34 -2.22 -4.13
CA TYR A 199 -13.05 -2.78 -3.71
C TYR A 199 -11.88 -2.37 -4.61
N SER A 200 -12.01 -1.23 -5.29
CA SER A 200 -10.99 -0.70 -6.20
C SER A 200 -9.63 -0.45 -5.55
N HIS A 201 -9.57 -0.15 -4.25
CA HIS A 201 -8.30 -0.02 -3.52
C HIS A 201 -7.54 -1.35 -3.41
N GLU A 202 -8.25 -2.48 -3.26
CA GLU A 202 -7.60 -3.79 -3.30
C GLU A 202 -7.15 -4.15 -4.72
N ILE A 203 -7.96 -3.84 -5.74
CA ILE A 203 -7.54 -4.00 -7.15
C ILE A 203 -6.26 -3.20 -7.41
N ALA A 204 -6.17 -1.97 -6.87
CA ALA A 204 -5.01 -1.11 -7.00
C ALA A 204 -3.74 -1.75 -6.40
N VAL A 205 -3.82 -2.27 -5.15
CA VAL A 205 -2.72 -3.04 -4.53
C VAL A 205 -2.30 -4.21 -5.40
N ARG A 206 -3.27 -4.97 -5.90
CA ARG A 206 -3.02 -6.19 -6.68
C ARG A 206 -2.43 -5.89 -8.07
N LEU A 207 -2.77 -4.76 -8.69
CA LEU A 207 -2.14 -4.29 -9.92
C LEU A 207 -0.68 -3.88 -9.68
N VAL A 208 -0.40 -3.16 -8.59
CA VAL A 208 0.98 -2.79 -8.23
C VAL A 208 1.81 -4.05 -7.93
N ALA A 209 1.27 -4.99 -7.15
CA ALA A 209 1.92 -6.27 -6.86
C ALA A 209 2.15 -7.11 -8.13
N GLY A 210 1.17 -7.17 -9.02
CA GLY A 210 1.28 -7.89 -10.28
C GLY A 210 2.33 -7.28 -11.22
N CYS A 211 2.37 -5.94 -11.30
CA CYS A 211 3.42 -5.22 -12.03
C CYS A 211 4.81 -5.54 -11.46
N LEU A 212 4.96 -5.51 -10.14
CA LEU A 212 6.21 -5.88 -9.47
C LEU A 212 6.61 -7.33 -9.77
N ALA A 213 5.69 -8.29 -9.67
CA ALA A 213 5.94 -9.70 -9.94
C ALA A 213 6.47 -9.92 -11.37
N MET A 214 5.82 -9.31 -12.35
CA MET A 214 6.21 -9.43 -13.77
C MET A 214 7.54 -8.73 -14.08
N MET A 215 7.87 -7.64 -13.38
CA MET A 215 9.17 -6.96 -13.55
C MET A 215 10.30 -7.73 -12.89
N ALA A 216 10.07 -8.26 -11.68
CA ALA A 216 11.06 -9.07 -10.97
C ALA A 216 11.35 -10.39 -11.69
N ALA A 217 10.33 -11.05 -12.24
CA ALA A 217 10.48 -12.34 -12.90
C ALA A 217 11.44 -12.30 -14.11
N LYS A 218 11.60 -11.15 -14.78
CA LYS A 218 12.56 -10.96 -15.89
C LYS A 218 14.03 -11.11 -15.45
N HIS A 219 14.29 -11.05 -14.15
CA HIS A 219 15.60 -11.19 -13.54
C HIS A 219 15.75 -12.51 -12.77
N ASP A 220 14.87 -13.49 -13.02
CA ASP A 220 14.77 -14.74 -12.24
C ASP A 220 14.55 -14.49 -10.74
N ILE A 221 13.71 -13.51 -10.43
CA ILE A 221 13.39 -13.10 -9.05
C ILE A 221 11.88 -13.22 -8.81
N GLY A 222 11.52 -13.88 -7.71
CA GLY A 222 10.16 -13.94 -7.19
C GLY A 222 9.87 -12.85 -6.16
N ILE A 223 8.59 -12.71 -5.80
CA ILE A 223 8.14 -11.82 -4.74
C ILE A 223 7.25 -12.53 -3.74
N LYS A 224 7.34 -12.10 -2.48
CA LYS A 224 6.38 -12.43 -1.43
C LYS A 224 5.83 -11.14 -0.84
N VAL A 225 4.56 -10.81 -1.14
CA VAL A 225 3.88 -9.68 -0.50
C VAL A 225 3.66 -10.02 0.98
N ILE A 226 4.18 -9.18 1.87
CA ILE A 226 4.09 -9.38 3.32
C ILE A 226 3.11 -8.41 3.98
N PHE A 227 2.89 -7.25 3.39
CA PHE A 227 1.94 -6.28 3.91
C PHE A 227 1.49 -5.31 2.82
N SER A 228 0.29 -4.76 2.94
CA SER A 228 -0.21 -3.71 2.08
C SER A 228 -1.25 -2.89 2.82
N HIS A 229 -1.44 -1.64 2.40
CA HIS A 229 -2.53 -0.83 2.92
C HIS A 229 -2.90 0.30 1.97
N SER A 230 -4.08 0.90 2.22
CA SER A 230 -4.52 2.14 1.60
C SER A 230 -4.71 3.18 2.69
N ALA A 231 -3.86 4.21 2.74
CA ALA A 231 -3.96 5.30 3.74
C ALA A 231 -3.87 6.66 3.05
N SER A 232 -4.71 7.62 3.45
CA SER A 232 -4.62 9.04 3.06
C SER A 232 -4.37 9.30 1.57
N HIS A 233 -5.09 8.59 0.69
CA HIS A 233 -4.99 8.69 -0.77
C HIS A 233 -3.74 8.10 -1.43
N CYS A 234 -3.06 7.16 -0.77
CA CYS A 234 -2.01 6.36 -1.40
C CYS A 234 -2.23 4.85 -1.17
N ILE A 235 -1.76 4.05 -2.13
CA ILE A 235 -1.59 2.61 -1.98
C ILE A 235 -0.16 2.33 -1.56
N ARG A 236 0.00 1.39 -0.63
CA ARG A 236 1.28 0.88 -0.15
C ARG A 236 1.36 -0.63 -0.31
N LEU A 237 2.50 -1.10 -0.80
CA LEU A 237 2.85 -2.50 -0.93
C LEU A 237 4.22 -2.73 -0.30
N TYR A 238 4.35 -3.77 0.51
CA TYR A 238 5.61 -4.23 1.09
C TYR A 238 5.82 -5.68 0.65
N ALA A 239 6.88 -5.93 -0.11
CA ALA A 239 7.17 -7.25 -0.67
C ALA A 239 8.63 -7.62 -0.49
N LEU A 240 8.86 -8.84 -0.02
CA LEU A 240 10.19 -9.46 -0.03
C LEU A 240 10.52 -9.90 -1.44
N ILE A 241 11.78 -9.74 -1.81
CA ILE A 241 12.34 -10.16 -3.08
C ILE A 241 13.12 -11.46 -2.86
N GLU A 242 12.80 -12.51 -3.61
CA GLU A 242 13.39 -13.86 -3.45
C GLU A 242 14.09 -14.29 -4.74
N TYR A 243 15.40 -14.52 -4.70
CA TYR A 243 16.16 -14.88 -5.89
C TYR A 243 15.90 -16.34 -6.32
N GLY A 244 15.92 -16.57 -7.64
CA GLY A 244 15.87 -17.87 -8.27
C GLY A 244 14.68 -18.05 -9.22
N ALA A 245 14.92 -18.66 -10.38
CA ALA A 245 13.90 -18.87 -11.42
C ALA A 245 12.64 -19.58 -10.89
N LYS A 246 12.78 -20.60 -10.02
CA LYS A 246 11.63 -21.26 -9.39
C LYS A 246 10.77 -20.32 -8.53
N ARG A 247 11.38 -19.31 -7.91
CA ARG A 247 10.66 -18.27 -7.14
C ARG A 247 9.94 -17.31 -8.08
N ALA A 248 10.57 -16.96 -9.20
CA ALA A 248 9.93 -16.20 -10.27
C ALA A 248 8.71 -16.93 -10.83
N ASP A 249 8.84 -18.21 -11.19
CA ASP A 249 7.74 -19.04 -11.69
C ASP A 249 6.58 -19.12 -10.68
N SER A 250 6.89 -19.32 -9.39
CA SER A 250 5.89 -19.30 -8.31
C SER A 250 5.16 -17.96 -8.24
N SER A 251 5.86 -16.84 -8.47
CA SER A 251 5.25 -15.51 -8.48
C SER A 251 4.34 -15.30 -9.69
N ILE A 252 4.76 -15.75 -10.88
CA ILE A 252 3.93 -15.72 -12.10
C ILE A 252 2.68 -16.57 -11.91
N ASN A 253 2.78 -17.71 -11.25
CA ASN A 253 1.63 -18.57 -10.95
C ASN A 253 0.59 -17.87 -10.07
N ASN A 254 0.95 -16.83 -9.31
CA ASN A 254 0.00 -16.03 -8.54
C ASN A 254 -0.67 -14.90 -9.35
N MET A 255 -0.45 -14.83 -10.67
CA MET A 255 -1.08 -13.86 -11.54
C MET A 255 -2.42 -14.37 -12.08
N GLY A 256 -3.37 -13.46 -12.30
CA GLY A 256 -4.64 -13.79 -12.94
C GLY A 256 -5.59 -12.61 -12.98
N TYR A 257 -6.89 -12.89 -13.04
CA TYR A 257 -7.93 -11.89 -13.23
C TYR A 257 -8.96 -11.92 -12.10
N LEU A 258 -9.56 -10.76 -11.82
CA LEU A 258 -10.73 -10.65 -10.97
C LEU A 258 -11.96 -10.41 -11.82
N LEU A 259 -12.89 -11.37 -11.81
CA LEU A 259 -14.17 -11.26 -12.48
C LEU A 259 -15.18 -10.60 -11.55
N HIS A 260 -16.02 -9.74 -12.12
CA HIS A 260 -17.04 -8.99 -11.37
C HIS A 260 -18.33 -8.88 -12.18
N CYS A 261 -19.44 -9.29 -11.57
CA CYS A 261 -20.78 -9.09 -12.09
C CYS A 261 -21.37 -7.77 -11.56
N PRO A 262 -21.52 -6.74 -12.40
CA PRO A 262 -22.12 -5.48 -11.96
C PRO A 262 -23.62 -5.63 -11.64
N LYS A 263 -24.29 -6.72 -12.03
CA LYS A 263 -25.73 -6.95 -11.77
C LYS A 263 -25.99 -7.56 -10.39
N CYS A 264 -25.33 -8.65 -10.04
CA CYS A 264 -25.58 -9.37 -8.78
C CYS A 264 -24.44 -9.29 -7.77
N LEU A 265 -23.37 -8.54 -8.07
CA LEU A 265 -22.16 -8.38 -7.24
C LEU A 265 -21.32 -9.67 -7.08
N HIS A 266 -21.67 -10.75 -7.76
CA HIS A 266 -20.85 -11.96 -7.86
C HIS A 266 -19.44 -11.60 -8.35
N ARG A 267 -18.44 -12.28 -7.80
CA ARG A 267 -17.04 -12.09 -8.13
C ARG A 267 -16.24 -13.33 -7.80
N GLU A 268 -15.21 -13.56 -8.59
CA GLU A 268 -14.36 -14.73 -8.48
C GLU A 268 -12.97 -14.42 -9.06
N PRO A 269 -11.89 -15.00 -8.48
CA PRO A 269 -10.59 -15.01 -9.11
C PRO A 269 -10.54 -16.03 -10.25
N LEU A 270 -9.84 -15.69 -11.34
CA LEU A 270 -9.57 -16.59 -12.45
C LEU A 270 -8.06 -16.63 -12.70
N GLN A 271 -7.45 -17.78 -12.44
CA GLN A 271 -6.00 -18.02 -12.55
C GLN A 271 -5.65 -18.63 -13.92
N GLU A 272 -6.23 -18.08 -14.99
CA GLU A 272 -6.01 -18.52 -16.36
C GLU A 272 -5.57 -17.34 -17.23
N ILE A 273 -4.76 -17.62 -18.26
CA ILE A 273 -4.47 -16.65 -19.31
C ILE A 273 -5.73 -16.50 -20.14
N LEU A 274 -6.54 -15.48 -19.84
CA LEU A 274 -7.77 -15.23 -20.57
C LEU A 274 -7.48 -15.05 -22.07
N PRO A 275 -8.11 -15.82 -22.97
CA PRO A 275 -8.22 -15.41 -24.36
C PRO A 275 -9.06 -14.12 -24.37
N MET A 276 -8.44 -13.01 -24.79
CA MET A 276 -8.95 -11.61 -24.77
C MET A 276 -10.36 -11.37 -25.38
N LYS A 277 -11.06 -12.39 -25.87
CA LYS A 277 -12.31 -12.25 -26.65
C LYS A 277 -13.53 -13.01 -26.11
N CYS A 278 -13.44 -13.74 -25.01
CA CYS A 278 -14.61 -14.43 -24.46
C CYS A 278 -15.40 -13.53 -23.51
N ALA A 279 -16.63 -13.17 -23.88
CA ALA A 279 -17.56 -12.50 -22.97
C ALA A 279 -18.04 -13.51 -21.91
N LEU A 280 -17.37 -13.50 -20.76
CA LEU A 280 -17.72 -14.39 -19.65
C LEU A 280 -19.11 -14.03 -19.10
N LYS A 281 -19.90 -15.07 -18.83
CA LYS A 281 -21.25 -14.94 -18.26
C LYS A 281 -21.21 -15.27 -16.78
N CYS A 282 -21.89 -14.46 -16.01
CA CYS A 282 -22.03 -14.63 -14.58
C CYS A 282 -22.78 -15.94 -14.28
N PRO A 283 -22.21 -16.87 -13.49
CA PRO A 283 -22.86 -18.14 -13.19
C PRO A 283 -24.17 -17.97 -12.40
N GLU A 284 -24.30 -16.88 -11.65
CA GLU A 284 -25.46 -16.61 -10.79
C GLU A 284 -26.65 -15.97 -11.53
N CYS A 285 -26.41 -15.16 -12.57
CA CYS A 285 -27.49 -14.36 -13.18
C CYS A 285 -27.40 -14.19 -14.69
N GLY A 286 -26.46 -14.86 -15.36
CA GLY A 286 -26.28 -14.85 -16.82
C GLY A 286 -25.83 -13.51 -17.42
N SER A 287 -25.57 -12.49 -16.60
CA SER A 287 -25.10 -11.18 -17.08
C SER A 287 -23.62 -11.21 -17.45
N THR A 288 -23.19 -10.28 -18.30
CA THR A 288 -21.78 -10.19 -18.71
C THR A 288 -20.89 -9.78 -17.52
N LEU A 289 -19.83 -10.54 -17.29
CA LEU A 289 -18.80 -10.24 -16.29
C LEU A 289 -17.82 -9.20 -16.84
N LYS A 290 -17.35 -8.31 -15.95
CA LYS A 290 -16.20 -7.44 -16.19
C LYS A 290 -14.95 -8.09 -15.57
N ALA A 291 -13.78 -7.83 -16.14
CA ALA A 291 -12.52 -8.35 -15.63
C ALA A 291 -11.56 -7.20 -15.26
N ALA A 292 -10.89 -7.34 -14.12
CA ALA A 292 -9.68 -6.59 -13.77
C ALA A 292 -8.47 -7.51 -13.90
N GLY A 293 -7.34 -7.01 -14.38
CA GLY A 293 -6.09 -7.76 -14.49
C GLY A 293 -5.46 -7.76 -15.89
N PRO A 294 -4.39 -8.55 -16.12
CA PRO A 294 -3.80 -9.46 -15.13
C PRO A 294 -3.26 -8.71 -13.91
N LEU A 295 -3.42 -9.29 -12.72
CA LEU A 295 -3.04 -8.74 -11.42
C LEU A 295 -2.67 -9.86 -10.45
N TRP A 296 -2.15 -9.50 -9.28
CA TRP A 296 -1.78 -10.46 -8.23
C TRP A 296 -3.01 -11.04 -7.52
N LEU A 297 -3.19 -12.36 -7.59
CA LEU A 297 -4.23 -13.11 -6.90
C LEU A 297 -3.76 -13.67 -5.55
N GLY A 298 -2.45 -13.77 -5.31
CA GLY A 298 -1.88 -14.25 -4.06
C GLY A 298 -2.25 -13.39 -2.84
N LYS A 299 -1.75 -13.80 -1.67
CA LYS A 299 -1.92 -13.03 -0.42
C LYS A 299 -1.29 -11.64 -0.56
N ILE A 300 -1.92 -10.65 0.06
CA ILE A 300 -1.44 -9.26 0.13
C ILE A 300 -1.12 -8.82 1.56
N ILE A 301 -1.29 -9.74 2.51
CA ILE A 301 -1.00 -9.60 3.94
C ILE A 301 -0.42 -10.94 4.43
N ASP A 302 0.69 -10.88 5.15
CA ASP A 302 1.26 -12.00 5.90
C ASP A 302 0.88 -11.86 7.38
N LYS A 303 0.16 -12.85 7.92
CA LYS A 303 -0.36 -12.81 9.29
C LYS A 303 0.75 -12.77 10.34
N ALA A 304 1.84 -13.51 10.12
CA ALA A 304 2.97 -13.53 11.04
C ALA A 304 3.68 -12.19 11.07
N PHE A 305 3.81 -11.53 9.91
CA PHE A 305 4.33 -10.18 9.82
C PHE A 305 3.43 -9.17 10.55
N CYS A 306 2.11 -9.27 10.42
CA CYS A 306 1.19 -8.38 11.14
C CYS A 306 1.22 -8.58 12.66
N LEU A 307 1.36 -9.82 13.14
CA LEU A 307 1.58 -10.12 14.56
C LEU A 307 2.87 -9.46 15.08
N LEU A 308 3.92 -9.47 14.26
CA LEU A 308 5.18 -8.81 14.60
C LEU A 308 5.03 -7.28 14.65
N MET A 309 4.32 -6.69 13.68
CA MET A 309 4.00 -5.26 13.69
C MET A 309 3.16 -4.89 14.91
N GLU A 310 2.15 -5.69 15.26
CA GLU A 310 1.31 -5.47 16.45
C GLU A 310 2.14 -5.50 17.73
N ARG A 311 3.05 -6.48 17.87
CA ARG A 311 3.99 -6.55 19.00
C ARG A 311 4.86 -5.28 19.09
N ASN A 312 5.30 -4.78 17.95
CA ASN A 312 6.19 -3.62 17.88
C ASN A 312 5.49 -2.27 18.06
N LEU A 313 4.16 -2.21 18.10
CA LEU A 313 3.42 -0.97 18.42
C LEU A 313 3.86 -0.38 19.77
N GLY A 314 4.15 -1.24 20.76
CA GLY A 314 4.62 -0.80 22.09
C GLY A 314 5.96 -0.06 22.08
N ASN A 315 6.78 -0.23 21.04
CA ASN A 315 8.06 0.47 20.88
C ASN A 315 7.88 1.92 20.41
N PHE A 316 6.72 2.25 19.82
CA PHE A 316 6.47 3.54 19.17
C PHE A 316 5.23 4.22 19.76
N LYS A 317 5.37 4.76 20.98
CA LYS A 317 4.27 5.38 21.76
C LYS A 317 3.58 6.58 21.08
N TYR A 318 4.19 7.17 20.05
CA TYR A 318 3.63 8.33 19.34
C TYR A 318 2.65 7.93 18.21
N LEU A 319 2.55 6.64 17.88
CA LEU A 319 1.66 6.14 16.84
C LEU A 319 0.20 6.35 17.24
N ASP A 320 -0.63 6.78 16.29
CA ASP A 320 -2.05 6.97 16.55
C ASP A 320 -2.81 5.63 16.61
N ASP A 321 -3.95 5.63 17.31
CA ASP A 321 -4.83 4.46 17.44
C ASP A 321 -5.36 3.95 16.08
N GLY A 322 -5.37 4.79 15.06
CA GLY A 322 -5.74 4.43 13.69
C GLY A 322 -4.73 3.45 13.08
N VAL A 323 -3.43 3.65 13.30
CA VAL A 323 -2.37 2.72 12.88
C VAL A 323 -2.56 1.36 13.57
N ALA A 324 -2.75 1.35 14.90
CA ALA A 324 -2.96 0.11 15.64
C ALA A 324 -4.19 -0.66 15.14
N ARG A 325 -5.30 0.04 14.92
CA ARG A 325 -6.54 -0.54 14.38
C ARG A 325 -6.35 -1.08 12.97
N LEU A 326 -5.59 -0.39 12.12
CA LEU A 326 -5.27 -0.84 10.77
C LEU A 326 -4.49 -2.16 10.80
N ILE A 327 -3.45 -2.27 11.64
CA ILE A 327 -2.67 -3.50 11.80
C ILE A 327 -3.54 -4.64 12.34
N MET A 328 -4.41 -4.36 13.30
CA MET A 328 -5.35 -5.35 13.83
C MET A 328 -6.29 -5.89 12.74
N PHE A 329 -6.92 -5.02 11.95
CA PHE A 329 -7.79 -5.47 10.85
C PHE A 329 -7.01 -6.25 9.78
N ALA A 330 -5.81 -5.79 9.41
CA ALA A 330 -4.96 -6.52 8.46
C ALA A 330 -4.60 -7.91 8.98
N LYS A 331 -4.25 -8.04 10.26
CA LYS A 331 -3.95 -9.32 10.92
C LYS A 331 -5.14 -10.28 10.89
N ASP A 332 -6.32 -9.78 11.24
CA ASP A 332 -7.54 -10.59 11.34
C ASP A 332 -8.02 -11.06 9.95
N GLU A 333 -7.84 -10.21 8.92
CA GLU A 333 -8.27 -10.51 7.56
C GLU A 333 -7.21 -11.22 6.70
N ALA A 334 -6.03 -11.52 7.24
CA ALA A 334 -4.88 -12.02 6.46
C ALA A 334 -5.17 -13.31 5.67
N ASP A 335 -6.08 -14.15 6.17
CA ASP A 335 -6.52 -15.40 5.54
C ASP A 335 -7.93 -15.30 4.94
N ALA A 336 -8.51 -14.10 4.90
CA ALA A 336 -9.83 -13.88 4.34
C ALA A 336 -9.80 -13.91 2.79
N PRO A 337 -10.94 -14.20 2.13
CA PRO A 337 -11.01 -14.23 0.68
C PRO A 337 -10.64 -12.90 0.00
N ILE A 338 -10.26 -13.01 -1.27
CA ILE A 338 -10.00 -11.86 -2.14
C ILE A 338 -11.25 -10.98 -2.28
N THR A 339 -11.06 -9.67 -2.40
CA THR A 339 -12.12 -8.64 -2.45
C THR A 339 -12.91 -8.47 -1.14
N TYR A 340 -13.69 -7.40 -1.06
CA TYR A 340 -14.60 -7.12 0.06
C TYR A 340 -15.88 -6.45 -0.42
N TYR A 341 -16.96 -6.58 0.36
CA TYR A 341 -18.24 -5.90 0.15
C TYR A 341 -18.27 -4.62 0.97
N VAL A 342 -18.83 -3.53 0.42
CA VAL A 342 -19.12 -2.32 1.21
C VAL A 342 -20.61 -2.29 1.52
N ILE A 343 -20.97 -2.38 2.80
CA ILE A 343 -22.37 -2.48 3.25
C ILE A 343 -23.18 -1.31 2.72
N ASP A 344 -22.64 -0.10 2.81
CA ASP A 344 -23.32 1.13 2.41
C ASP A 344 -23.66 1.12 0.91
N LYS A 345 -22.79 0.53 0.07
CA LYS A 345 -23.02 0.40 -1.38
C LYS A 345 -24.08 -0.64 -1.70
N ILE A 346 -24.17 -1.71 -0.91
CA ILE A 346 -25.27 -2.68 -1.02
C ILE A 346 -26.58 -2.00 -0.62
N CYS A 347 -26.60 -1.27 0.49
CA CYS A 347 -27.78 -0.58 0.99
C CYS A 347 -28.30 0.49 0.01
N GLU A 348 -27.40 1.26 -0.59
CA GLU A 348 -27.70 2.23 -1.66
C GLU A 348 -28.41 1.54 -2.84
N ARG A 349 -27.89 0.39 -3.26
CA ARG A 349 -28.41 -0.37 -4.41
C ARG A 349 -29.81 -0.95 -4.19
N ILE A 350 -30.14 -1.34 -2.96
CA ILE A 350 -31.43 -1.96 -2.61
C ILE A 350 -32.35 -1.00 -1.83
N SER A 351 -31.94 0.26 -1.67
CA SER A 351 -32.69 1.36 -1.05
C SER A 351 -33.16 1.05 0.38
N ILE A 352 -32.25 0.62 1.26
CA ILE A 352 -32.52 0.36 2.69
C ILE A 352 -31.58 1.16 3.61
N PRO A 353 -31.94 1.42 4.89
CA PRO A 353 -31.03 2.04 5.84
C PRO A 353 -29.85 1.15 6.15
N THR A 354 -28.70 1.77 6.43
CA THR A 354 -27.45 1.07 6.69
C THR A 354 -27.44 0.44 8.10
N PRO A 355 -27.35 -0.90 8.23
CA PRO A 355 -27.25 -1.57 9.52
C PRO A 355 -25.84 -1.48 10.14
N PRO A 356 -25.67 -1.72 11.44
CA PRO A 356 -24.35 -1.88 12.06
C PRO A 356 -23.55 -3.03 11.41
N ILE A 357 -22.26 -2.80 11.18
CA ILE A 357 -21.40 -3.80 10.53
C ILE A 357 -21.22 -5.07 11.39
N GLY A 358 -21.25 -4.94 12.72
CA GLY A 358 -21.17 -6.07 13.65
C GLY A 358 -22.33 -7.04 13.44
N GLU A 359 -23.56 -6.54 13.42
CA GLU A 359 -24.75 -7.37 13.20
C GLU A 359 -24.71 -8.11 11.85
N VAL A 360 -24.23 -7.47 10.79
CA VAL A 360 -24.09 -8.12 9.48
C VAL A 360 -23.05 -9.25 9.55
N ILE A 361 -21.93 -9.04 10.23
CA ILE A 361 -20.89 -10.07 10.45
C ILE A 361 -21.48 -11.24 11.25
N ASP A 362 -22.23 -10.97 12.32
CA ASP A 362 -22.85 -11.99 13.17
C ASP A 362 -23.88 -12.82 12.39
N ILE A 363 -24.69 -12.19 11.54
CA ILE A 363 -25.67 -12.89 10.70
C ILE A 363 -24.97 -13.76 9.65
N ILE A 364 -23.92 -13.25 8.98
CA ILE A 364 -23.13 -14.05 8.04
C ILE A 364 -22.49 -15.26 8.76
N GLY A 365 -21.98 -15.05 9.98
CA GLY A 365 -21.47 -16.10 10.86
C GLY A 365 -22.53 -17.14 11.21
N GLY A 366 -23.73 -16.71 11.59
CA GLY A 366 -24.88 -17.58 11.87
C GLY A 366 -25.35 -18.39 10.67
N MET A 367 -25.06 -17.93 9.44
CA MET A 367 -25.29 -18.67 8.19
C MET A 367 -24.16 -19.65 7.83
N GLY A 368 -23.13 -19.78 8.68
CA GLY A 368 -22.03 -20.74 8.50
C GLY A 368 -20.84 -20.22 7.69
N PHE A 369 -20.78 -18.93 7.39
CA PHE A 369 -19.71 -18.30 6.62
C PHE A 369 -18.77 -17.49 7.53
N LYS A 370 -17.52 -17.30 7.09
CA LYS A 370 -16.56 -16.45 7.79
C LYS A 370 -16.75 -15.01 7.33
N ALA A 371 -16.71 -14.05 8.25
CA ALA A 371 -16.78 -12.64 7.93
C ALA A 371 -15.77 -11.83 8.75
N PHE A 372 -15.06 -10.93 8.07
CA PHE A 372 -13.99 -10.12 8.66
C PHE A 372 -14.19 -8.67 8.26
N ARG A 373 -13.84 -7.74 9.16
CA ARG A 373 -13.63 -6.34 8.78
C ARG A 373 -12.38 -6.25 7.89
N THR A 374 -12.30 -5.19 7.10
CA THR A 374 -11.13 -4.94 6.24
C THR A 374 -10.46 -3.61 6.53
N HIS A 375 -9.13 -3.59 6.48
CA HIS A 375 -8.35 -2.36 6.61
C HIS A 375 -8.54 -1.40 5.42
N PHE A 376 -9.06 -1.86 4.28
CA PHE A 376 -9.30 -1.03 3.11
C PHE A 376 -10.49 -0.06 3.24
N HIS A 377 -11.48 -0.41 4.07
CA HIS A 377 -12.72 0.34 4.16
C HIS A 377 -13.41 0.12 5.52
N THR A 378 -13.77 1.21 6.20
CA THR A 378 -14.38 1.18 7.55
C THR A 378 -15.72 0.42 7.59
N ARG A 379 -16.41 0.35 6.46
CA ARG A 379 -17.69 -0.35 6.24
C ARG A 379 -17.56 -1.58 5.34
N GLY A 380 -16.33 -2.06 5.15
CA GLY A 380 -16.02 -3.20 4.30
C GLY A 380 -16.04 -4.53 5.07
N ILE A 381 -16.56 -5.58 4.43
CA ILE A 381 -16.56 -6.96 4.94
C ILE A 381 -15.91 -7.88 3.91
N ARG A 382 -14.91 -8.65 4.32
CA ARG A 382 -14.45 -9.84 3.58
C ARG A 382 -15.20 -11.07 4.07
N THR A 383 -15.58 -11.95 3.15
CA THR A 383 -16.30 -13.18 3.50
C THR A 383 -16.17 -14.21 2.38
N ASP A 384 -16.26 -15.48 2.74
CA ASP A 384 -16.41 -16.61 1.82
C ASP A 384 -17.87 -16.83 1.39
N ALA A 385 -18.80 -16.03 1.91
CA ALA A 385 -20.20 -16.04 1.50
C ALA A 385 -20.39 -15.54 0.05
N PRO A 386 -21.24 -16.20 -0.75
CA PRO A 386 -21.70 -15.68 -2.04
C PRO A 386 -22.37 -14.31 -1.90
N ALA A 387 -22.33 -13.50 -2.96
CA ALA A 387 -22.91 -12.15 -2.95
C ALA A 387 -24.40 -12.13 -2.57
N SER A 388 -25.16 -13.17 -2.95
CA SER A 388 -26.57 -13.34 -2.59
C SER A 388 -26.78 -13.45 -1.08
N VAL A 389 -25.92 -14.20 -0.39
CA VAL A 389 -25.95 -14.38 1.08
C VAL A 389 -25.61 -13.06 1.78
N VAL A 390 -24.60 -12.33 1.29
CA VAL A 390 -24.24 -11.02 1.86
C VAL A 390 -25.38 -10.03 1.74
N VAL A 391 -26.04 -9.95 0.58
CA VAL A 391 -27.21 -9.09 0.38
C VAL A 391 -28.36 -9.50 1.33
N LYS A 392 -28.58 -10.80 1.52
CA LYS A 392 -29.59 -11.32 2.46
C LYS A 392 -29.27 -10.90 3.90
N ALA A 393 -28.04 -11.09 4.36
CA ALA A 393 -27.62 -10.72 5.71
C ALA A 393 -27.76 -9.21 5.97
N VAL A 394 -27.44 -8.36 4.99
CA VAL A 394 -27.61 -6.91 5.08
C VAL A 394 -29.09 -6.52 5.21
N LYS A 395 -29.99 -7.17 4.45
CA LYS A 395 -31.44 -6.94 4.57
C LYS A 395 -31.97 -7.35 5.94
N GLU A 396 -31.59 -8.54 6.40
CA GLU A 396 -32.03 -9.07 7.70
C GLU A 396 -31.59 -8.17 8.85
N ALA A 397 -30.34 -7.68 8.84
CA ALA A 397 -29.86 -6.73 9.84
C ALA A 397 -30.67 -5.41 9.83
N ALA A 398 -31.00 -4.90 8.64
CA ALA A 398 -31.79 -3.67 8.51
C ALA A 398 -33.25 -3.86 8.99
N GLU A 399 -33.84 -5.04 8.79
CA GLU A 399 -35.20 -5.39 9.23
C GLU A 399 -35.27 -5.52 10.76
N ARG A 400 -34.33 -6.23 11.39
CA ARG A 400 -34.25 -6.36 12.87
C ARG A 400 -34.22 -4.99 13.54
N ARG A 401 -33.49 -4.03 12.96
CA ARG A 401 -33.43 -2.66 13.47
C ARG A 401 -34.75 -1.90 13.34
N ARG A 402 -35.47 -2.08 12.24
CA ARG A 402 -36.81 -1.47 12.08
C ARG A 402 -37.78 -1.98 13.14
N GLN A 403 -37.75 -3.28 13.41
CA GLN A 403 -38.59 -3.90 14.45
C GLN A 403 -38.22 -3.37 15.84
N ASN A 404 -36.93 -3.30 16.19
CA ASN A 404 -36.46 -2.78 17.47
C ASN A 404 -36.65 -1.26 17.66
N SER A 405 -36.92 -0.50 16.60
CA SER A 405 -37.22 0.95 16.69
C SER A 405 -38.72 1.24 16.83
N LEU A 406 -39.56 0.22 16.64
CA LEU A 406 -41.02 0.29 16.76
C LEU A 406 -41.54 -0.27 18.10
N THR A 407 -40.67 -0.98 18.84
CA THR A 407 -40.84 -1.41 20.24
C THR A 407 -40.08 -0.49 21.16
#